data_AF-A0A7V9FN83-F1
#
_entry.id   AF-A0A7V9FN83-F1
#
_cell.length_a   1.000
_cell.length_b   1.000
_cell.length_c   1.000
_cell.angle_alpha   90.00
_cell.angle_beta   90.00
_cell.angle_gamma   90.00
#
_symmetry.space_group_name_H-M   'P 1'
#
loop_
_entity.id
_entity.type
_entity.pdbx_description
1 polymer ?
#
loop_
_entity_poly.entity_id
_entity_poly.type
_entity_poly.pdbx_seq_one_letter_code
_entity_poly.pdbx_strand_id
1 'polypeptide(L)'
;MTRVLALDLGTSSVRARVYDENAAPVGGAEPQVPYEPKSGLADAGELLDASRGVVDQALGAAGPVDAIGCSAFWHSLLVLDERERPLTPVLTWRDLRSASYAEELRARLDPAAVHARTGCVLHPSYWPAKLAWLRGEEPGVFRRARRFVSFPDYLLLRLTGELRVSLSQASATGLYGRSGWDEELLEVLDVEPEQLSPVSDEQVGGWFPPLGDGACSNVGAGCVTPDRAALMVGTSGALRVVRPDDGRPVRAGLFLYRLDEERVVEGGSLSDGGNLHAWLERTLRLPGDARVADREPDGHGLTFLTLLGGERSPGWHPSAKGAIAGLTFETQPLDLLQAALEGVAYRFAEIADLLPEVREVVATGAALDANPEWTQILADVLGRPVFRGVAEGSSRGAAVVALERLGVEPPA
;
A
#
# COMPACT_ATOMS: atom_id res chain seq x y z
N MET A 1 -18.90 0.97 -26.13
CA MET A 1 -17.74 1.54 -25.43
C MET A 1 -17.91 1.19 -23.98
N THR A 2 -17.04 0.33 -23.47
CA THR A 2 -17.12 -0.12 -22.08
C THR A 2 -16.56 0.99 -21.20
N ARG A 3 -17.30 1.41 -20.19
CA ARG A 3 -16.91 2.47 -19.27
C ARG A 3 -16.86 1.94 -17.86
N VAL A 4 -15.82 2.29 -17.13
CA VAL A 4 -15.64 1.89 -15.73
C VAL A 4 -15.45 3.13 -14.89
N LEU A 5 -16.14 3.20 -13.75
CA LEU A 5 -15.78 4.15 -12.69
C LEU A 5 -14.74 3.48 -11.79
N ALA A 6 -13.60 4.14 -11.55
CA ALA A 6 -12.65 3.73 -10.53
C ALA A 6 -12.84 4.61 -9.29
N LEU A 7 -13.06 3.96 -8.14
CA LEU A 7 -13.01 4.58 -6.82
C LEU A 7 -11.63 4.31 -6.21
N ASP A 8 -10.88 5.37 -5.92
CA ASP A 8 -9.59 5.29 -5.22
C ASP A 8 -9.72 5.74 -3.77
N LEU A 9 -9.74 4.77 -2.86
CA LEU A 9 -9.66 4.95 -1.42
C LEU A 9 -8.19 5.04 -1.00
N GLY A 10 -7.55 6.16 -1.33
CA GLY A 10 -6.18 6.47 -0.89
C GLY A 10 -6.12 6.80 0.60
N THR A 11 -4.93 6.95 1.17
CA THR A 11 -4.72 7.15 2.63
C THR A 11 -5.02 8.56 3.16
N SER A 12 -5.21 9.53 2.26
CA SER A 12 -5.41 10.96 2.60
C SER A 12 -6.57 11.62 1.85
N SER A 13 -7.20 10.89 0.92
CA SER A 13 -8.37 11.35 0.20
C SER A 13 -9.08 10.18 -0.46
N VAL A 14 -10.37 10.33 -0.68
CA VAL A 14 -11.19 9.46 -1.52
C VAL A 14 -11.44 10.18 -2.84
N ARG A 15 -11.18 9.50 -3.98
CA ARG A 15 -11.35 10.06 -5.33
C ARG A 15 -12.14 9.11 -6.21
N ALA A 16 -12.87 9.63 -7.19
CA ALA A 16 -13.51 8.81 -8.21
C ALA A 16 -13.29 9.39 -9.61
N ARG A 17 -13.10 8.51 -10.59
CA ARG A 17 -12.92 8.91 -11.99
C ARG A 17 -13.44 7.86 -12.95
N VAL A 18 -14.00 8.29 -14.07
CA VAL A 18 -14.48 7.38 -15.13
C VAL A 18 -13.42 7.20 -16.20
N TYR A 19 -13.28 5.97 -16.68
CA TYR A 19 -12.35 5.54 -17.71
C TYR A 19 -13.09 4.85 -18.86
N ASP A 20 -12.55 4.94 -20.08
CA ASP A 20 -13.03 4.23 -21.27
C ASP A 20 -12.34 2.86 -21.43
N GLU A 21 -12.64 2.15 -22.52
CA GLU A 21 -12.07 0.83 -22.84
C GLU A 21 -10.53 0.83 -22.98
N ASN A 22 -9.89 1.98 -23.19
CA ASN A 22 -8.44 2.11 -23.27
C ASN A 22 -7.81 2.45 -21.91
N ALA A 23 -8.59 2.41 -20.83
CA ALA A 23 -8.22 2.95 -19.54
C ALA A 23 -7.77 4.42 -19.61
N ALA A 24 -8.33 5.18 -20.55
CA ALA A 24 -8.14 6.62 -20.64
C ALA A 24 -9.27 7.35 -19.89
N PRO A 25 -8.96 8.44 -19.18
CA PRO A 25 -9.97 9.14 -18.40
C PRO A 25 -11.01 9.83 -19.29
N VAL A 26 -12.29 9.69 -18.94
CA VAL A 26 -13.44 10.25 -19.67
C VAL A 26 -14.02 11.44 -18.92
N GLY A 27 -13.95 12.64 -19.50
CA GLY A 27 -14.54 13.84 -18.92
C GLY A 27 -13.80 14.41 -17.69
N GLY A 28 -14.21 15.62 -17.28
CA GLY A 28 -13.42 16.54 -16.45
C GLY A 28 -13.79 16.68 -14.97
N ALA A 29 -14.57 15.76 -14.40
CA ALA A 29 -14.82 15.75 -12.96
C ALA A 29 -14.05 14.59 -12.32
N GLU A 30 -13.10 14.93 -11.45
CA GLU A 30 -12.45 14.00 -10.53
C GLU A 30 -12.80 14.46 -9.12
N PRO A 31 -14.01 14.14 -8.64
CA PRO A 31 -14.41 14.49 -7.28
C PRO A 31 -13.43 13.88 -6.29
N GLN A 32 -12.99 14.72 -5.36
CA GLN A 32 -12.01 14.37 -4.34
C GLN A 32 -12.46 14.93 -3.00
N VAL A 33 -12.46 14.07 -1.98
CA VAL A 33 -12.70 14.44 -0.59
C VAL A 33 -11.46 14.09 0.23
N PRO A 34 -10.71 15.09 0.75
CA PRO A 34 -9.59 14.82 1.63
C PRO A 34 -10.08 14.34 3.00
N TYR A 35 -9.29 13.50 3.65
CA TYR A 35 -9.50 13.07 5.03
C TYR A 35 -8.16 12.82 5.72
N GLU A 36 -8.13 12.89 7.05
CA GLU A 36 -6.90 12.72 7.82
C GLU A 36 -7.10 11.72 8.96
N PRO A 37 -6.49 10.51 8.88
CA PRO A 37 -6.47 9.59 10.00
C PRO A 37 -5.74 10.17 11.21
N LYS A 38 -6.39 10.19 12.37
CA LYS A 38 -5.78 10.63 13.63
C LYS A 38 -5.07 9.47 14.29
N SER A 39 -3.74 9.54 14.38
CA SER A 39 -2.91 8.47 14.97
C SER A 39 -3.14 7.09 14.32
N GLY A 40 -3.39 7.06 13.00
CA GLY A 40 -3.68 5.82 12.27
C GLY A 40 -5.13 5.33 12.38
N LEU A 41 -6.02 6.13 12.97
CA LEU A 41 -7.46 5.84 13.07
C LEU A 41 -8.26 6.71 12.10
N ALA A 42 -9.18 6.09 11.36
CA ALA A 42 -10.15 6.81 10.54
C ALA A 42 -11.59 6.47 10.97
N ASP A 43 -12.52 7.42 10.77
CA ASP A 43 -13.94 7.20 11.02
C ASP A 43 -14.58 6.48 9.82
N ALA A 44 -15.27 5.36 10.09
CA ALA A 44 -15.87 4.55 9.04
C ALA A 44 -17.09 5.23 8.38
N GLY A 45 -17.80 6.09 9.12
CA GLY A 45 -18.93 6.86 8.61
C GLY A 45 -18.47 7.97 7.68
N GLU A 46 -17.48 8.77 8.10
CA GLU A 46 -16.89 9.83 7.28
C GLU A 46 -16.33 9.28 5.96
N LEU A 47 -15.60 8.16 6.00
CA LEU A 47 -15.08 7.51 4.80
C LEU A 47 -16.18 6.97 3.89
N LEU A 48 -17.24 6.38 4.46
CA LEU A 48 -18.38 5.88 3.70
C LEU A 48 -19.12 7.02 2.98
N ASP A 49 -19.38 8.11 3.68
CA ASP A 49 -20.08 9.27 3.13
C ASP A 49 -19.23 9.97 2.06
N ALA A 50 -17.92 10.10 2.28
CA ALA A 50 -16.97 10.59 1.28
C ALA A 50 -16.97 9.71 0.02
N SER A 51 -16.94 8.39 0.19
CA SER A 51 -16.96 7.42 -0.92
C SER A 51 -18.23 7.52 -1.75
N ARG A 52 -19.39 7.59 -1.09
CA ARG A 52 -20.69 7.78 -1.77
C ARG A 52 -20.73 9.10 -2.52
N GLY A 53 -20.31 10.19 -1.86
CA GLY A 53 -20.32 11.53 -2.46
C GLY A 53 -19.50 11.61 -3.74
N VAL A 54 -18.27 11.08 -3.76
CA VAL A 54 -17.44 11.12 -4.98
C VAL A 54 -17.99 10.22 -6.09
N VAL A 55 -18.57 9.07 -5.74
CA VAL A 55 -19.17 8.16 -6.73
C VAL A 55 -20.40 8.80 -7.37
N ASP A 56 -21.31 9.34 -6.55
CA ASP A 56 -22.51 10.03 -7.03
C ASP A 56 -22.16 11.22 -7.92
N GLN A 57 -21.15 12.01 -7.54
CA GLN A 57 -20.69 13.15 -8.33
C GLN A 57 -20.05 12.71 -9.65
N ALA A 58 -19.23 11.66 -9.65
CA ALA A 58 -18.61 11.13 -10.85
C ALA A 58 -19.65 10.55 -11.82
N LEU A 59 -20.61 9.76 -11.33
CA LEU A 59 -21.71 9.22 -12.14
C LEU A 59 -22.65 10.31 -12.66
N GLY A 60 -22.95 11.32 -11.84
CA GLY A 60 -23.77 12.47 -12.25
C GLY A 60 -23.14 13.29 -13.38
N ALA A 61 -21.80 13.40 -13.41
CA ALA A 61 -21.07 14.12 -14.44
C ALA A 61 -20.84 13.28 -15.71
N ALA A 62 -20.55 11.99 -15.56
CA ALA A 62 -20.10 11.13 -16.64
C ALA A 62 -21.22 10.26 -17.27
N GLY A 63 -22.35 10.08 -16.57
CA GLY A 63 -23.41 9.14 -16.93
C GLY A 63 -23.15 7.71 -16.43
N PRO A 64 -23.98 6.74 -16.84
CA PRO A 64 -23.86 5.35 -16.40
C PRO A 64 -22.57 4.69 -16.90
N VAL A 65 -22.11 3.70 -16.15
CA VAL A 65 -20.91 2.88 -16.40
C VAL A 65 -21.29 1.39 -16.34
N ASP A 66 -20.48 0.54 -16.97
CA ASP A 66 -20.69 -0.91 -17.02
C ASP A 66 -20.23 -1.60 -15.72
N ALA A 67 -19.23 -1.04 -15.05
CA ALA A 67 -18.76 -1.53 -13.75
C ALA A 67 -18.10 -0.43 -12.92
N ILE A 68 -17.94 -0.73 -11.64
CA ILE A 68 -17.17 0.06 -10.69
C ILE A 68 -16.02 -0.78 -10.17
N GLY A 69 -14.80 -0.35 -10.48
CA GLY A 69 -13.57 -0.88 -9.89
C GLY A 69 -13.18 -0.06 -8.66
N CYS A 70 -12.51 -0.67 -7.69
CA CYS A 70 -12.05 0.04 -6.51
C CYS A 70 -10.58 -0.30 -6.19
N SER A 71 -9.77 0.74 -6.01
CA SER A 71 -8.45 0.71 -5.40
C SER A 71 -8.59 1.15 -3.96
N ALA A 72 -8.00 0.44 -3.00
CA ALA A 72 -8.08 0.82 -1.61
C ALA A 72 -6.85 0.47 -0.78
N PHE A 73 -6.54 1.33 0.19
CA PHE A 73 -5.44 1.09 1.13
C PHE A 73 -5.52 -0.32 1.75
N TRP A 74 -4.37 -0.99 1.80
CA TRP A 74 -4.26 -2.28 2.45
C TRP A 74 -4.28 -2.20 3.99
N HIS A 75 -4.43 -3.38 4.58
CA HIS A 75 -4.17 -3.67 5.99
C HIS A 75 -5.10 -3.00 7.01
N SER A 76 -6.17 -2.35 6.56
CA SER A 76 -7.16 -1.81 7.49
C SER A 76 -7.93 -2.92 8.20
N LEU A 77 -8.29 -2.69 9.46
CA LEU A 77 -9.14 -3.58 10.24
C LEU A 77 -10.29 -2.77 10.86
N LEU A 78 -11.50 -3.30 10.71
CA LEU A 78 -12.74 -2.79 11.28
C LEU A 78 -13.50 -3.95 11.92
N VAL A 79 -14.00 -3.75 13.14
CA VAL A 79 -14.77 -4.77 13.86
C VAL A 79 -16.26 -4.45 13.74
N LEU A 80 -17.08 -5.44 13.37
CA LEU A 80 -18.53 -5.28 13.24
C LEU A 80 -19.29 -6.11 14.28
N ASP A 81 -20.41 -5.57 14.78
CA ASP A 81 -21.36 -6.31 15.61
C ASP A 81 -22.36 -7.17 14.80
N GLU A 82 -23.26 -7.87 15.49
CA GLU A 82 -24.31 -8.70 14.86
C GLU A 82 -25.24 -7.96 13.89
N ARG A 83 -25.27 -6.63 13.96
CA ARG A 83 -26.07 -5.75 13.09
C ARG A 83 -25.21 -5.02 12.07
N GLU A 84 -23.98 -5.51 11.86
CA GLU A 84 -23.00 -4.96 10.92
C GLU A 84 -22.62 -3.50 11.23
N ARG A 85 -22.74 -3.09 12.50
CA ARG A 85 -22.34 -1.75 12.94
C ARG A 85 -20.89 -1.77 13.42
N PRO A 86 -20.08 -0.78 13.05
CA PRO A 86 -18.74 -0.61 13.57
C PRO A 86 -18.68 -0.59 15.11
N LEU A 87 -17.83 -1.43 15.68
CA LEU A 87 -17.44 -1.44 17.09
C LEU A 87 -16.13 -0.69 17.36
N THR A 88 -15.36 -0.44 16.32
CA THR A 88 -14.08 0.27 16.36
C THR A 88 -14.05 1.36 15.30
N PRO A 89 -13.16 2.35 15.41
CA PRO A 89 -12.69 3.08 14.23
C PRO A 89 -11.99 2.12 13.24
N VAL A 90 -11.71 2.60 12.04
CA VAL A 90 -10.87 1.91 11.07
C VAL A 90 -9.42 1.97 11.55
N LEU A 91 -8.85 0.82 11.94
CA LEU A 91 -7.45 0.68 12.31
C LEU A 91 -6.60 0.57 11.04
N THR A 92 -6.01 1.68 10.58
CA THR A 92 -5.23 1.72 9.33
C THR A 92 -3.88 1.03 9.47
N TRP A 93 -3.12 0.90 8.38
CA TRP A 93 -1.75 0.37 8.39
C TRP A 93 -0.76 1.20 9.24
N ARG A 94 -1.08 2.47 9.52
CA ARG A 94 -0.25 3.38 10.33
C ARG A 94 -0.51 3.27 11.83
N ASP A 95 -1.53 2.52 12.24
CA ASP A 95 -1.77 2.29 13.65
C ASP A 95 -0.72 1.31 14.20
N LEU A 96 0.03 1.77 15.22
CA LEU A 96 1.15 1.03 15.81
C LEU A 96 0.83 0.48 17.22
N ARG A 97 -0.42 0.56 17.70
CA ARG A 97 -0.77 0.13 19.07
C ARG A 97 -0.51 -1.35 19.32
N SER A 98 -0.49 -2.14 18.26
CA SER A 98 -0.26 -3.58 18.27
C SER A 98 1.23 -3.97 18.22
N ALA A 99 2.16 -3.01 18.36
CA ALA A 99 3.60 -3.28 18.23
C ALA A 99 4.12 -4.32 19.24
N SER A 100 3.72 -4.22 20.52
CA SER A 100 4.10 -5.23 21.53
C SER A 100 3.53 -6.62 21.21
N TYR A 101 2.29 -6.66 20.72
CA TYR A 101 1.64 -7.91 20.32
C TYR A 101 2.31 -8.56 19.10
N ALA A 102 2.89 -7.77 18.19
CA ALA A 102 3.70 -8.30 17.10
C ALA A 102 5.00 -8.97 17.62
N GLU A 103 5.65 -8.39 18.63
CA GLU A 103 6.81 -9.00 19.32
C GLU A 103 6.41 -10.31 20.00
N GLU A 104 5.28 -10.33 20.72
CA GLU A 104 4.77 -11.52 21.38
C GLU A 104 4.46 -12.66 20.40
N LEU A 105 3.84 -12.34 19.25
CA LEU A 105 3.59 -13.33 18.20
C LEU A 105 4.90 -13.88 17.62
N ARG A 106 5.91 -13.02 17.41
CA ARG A 106 7.25 -13.46 16.95
C ARG A 106 7.98 -14.35 17.95
N ALA A 107 7.70 -14.19 19.25
CA ALA A 107 8.26 -15.06 20.29
C ALA A 107 7.53 -16.40 20.41
N ARG A 108 6.26 -16.48 19.98
CA ARG A 108 5.40 -17.66 20.10
C ARG A 108 5.33 -18.53 18.84
N LEU A 109 5.52 -17.93 17.68
CA LEU A 109 5.42 -18.57 16.37
C LEU A 109 6.79 -18.59 15.68
N ASP A 110 6.96 -19.42 14.66
CA ASP A 110 8.08 -19.32 13.73
C ASP A 110 7.80 -18.21 12.70
N PRO A 111 8.47 -17.03 12.77
CA PRO A 111 8.19 -15.93 11.87
C PRO A 111 8.49 -16.25 10.40
N ALA A 112 9.49 -17.11 10.14
CA ALA A 112 9.86 -17.50 8.79
C ALA A 112 8.80 -18.45 8.19
N ALA A 113 8.26 -19.37 9.00
CA ALA A 113 7.18 -20.24 8.56
C ALA A 113 5.89 -19.44 8.26
N VAL A 114 5.50 -18.52 9.16
CA VAL A 114 4.33 -17.64 8.94
C VAL A 114 4.51 -16.81 7.67
N HIS A 115 5.71 -16.24 7.46
CA HIS A 115 6.04 -15.45 6.29
C HIS A 115 5.95 -16.28 5.00
N ALA A 116 6.49 -17.50 5.00
CA ALA A 116 6.42 -18.40 3.86
C ALA A 116 4.98 -18.79 3.47
N ARG A 117 4.07 -18.95 4.45
CA ARG A 117 2.67 -19.33 4.20
C ARG A 117 1.79 -18.16 3.75
N THR A 118 1.97 -16.99 4.35
CA THR A 118 1.07 -15.83 4.19
C THR A 118 1.63 -14.72 3.30
N GLY A 119 2.93 -14.76 2.98
CA GLY A 119 3.60 -13.65 2.31
C GLY A 119 3.83 -12.42 3.19
N CYS A 120 3.44 -12.45 4.47
CA CYS A 120 3.45 -11.32 5.39
C CYS A 120 4.34 -11.59 6.61
N VAL A 121 5.02 -10.55 7.10
CA VAL A 121 5.75 -10.65 8.37
C VAL A 121 4.83 -10.38 9.57
N LEU A 122 5.22 -10.81 10.76
CA LEU A 122 4.55 -10.46 12.01
C LEU A 122 4.93 -9.04 12.45
N HIS A 123 4.16 -8.06 11.93
CA HIS A 123 4.38 -6.62 12.11
C HIS A 123 3.06 -5.89 12.47
N PRO A 124 3.08 -4.79 13.24
CA PRO A 124 1.88 -4.07 13.71
C PRO A 124 0.92 -3.59 12.61
N SER A 125 1.40 -3.43 11.37
CA SER A 125 0.54 -3.08 10.23
C SER A 125 -0.47 -4.17 9.89
N TYR A 126 -0.15 -5.44 10.12
CA TYR A 126 -0.96 -6.60 9.72
C TYR A 126 -1.98 -7.03 10.79
N TRP A 127 -2.96 -7.81 10.36
CA TRP A 127 -4.08 -8.23 11.20
C TRP A 127 -3.69 -9.12 12.37
N PRO A 128 -2.72 -10.07 12.28
CA PRO A 128 -2.37 -10.91 13.43
C PRO A 128 -2.04 -10.08 14.68
N ALA A 129 -1.21 -9.05 14.55
CA ALA A 129 -0.87 -8.17 15.67
C ALA A 129 -2.07 -7.36 16.17
N LYS A 130 -2.91 -6.83 15.26
CA LYS A 130 -4.10 -6.04 15.61
C LYS A 130 -5.17 -6.86 16.31
N LEU A 131 -5.39 -8.11 15.89
CA LEU A 131 -6.34 -9.02 16.51
C LEU A 131 -5.85 -9.49 17.88
N ALA A 132 -4.55 -9.80 18.00
CA ALA A 132 -3.95 -10.10 19.30
C ALA A 132 -4.10 -8.92 20.29
N TRP A 133 -3.87 -7.69 19.82
CA TRP A 133 -4.10 -6.47 20.60
C TRP A 133 -5.58 -6.29 20.98
N LEU A 134 -6.52 -6.43 20.04
CA LEU A 134 -7.95 -6.33 20.32
C LEU A 134 -8.41 -7.34 21.38
N ARG A 135 -7.90 -8.57 21.32
CA ARG A 135 -8.21 -9.61 22.30
C ARG A 135 -7.67 -9.27 23.69
N GLY A 136 -6.47 -8.72 23.77
CA GLY A 136 -5.80 -8.39 25.04
C GLY A 136 -6.30 -7.09 25.69
N GLU A 137 -6.35 -6.00 24.92
CA GLU A 137 -6.66 -4.66 25.43
C GLU A 137 -8.16 -4.30 25.34
N GLU A 138 -8.89 -4.88 24.37
CA GLU A 138 -10.31 -4.59 24.12
C GLU A 138 -11.20 -5.85 24.14
N PRO A 139 -11.13 -6.70 25.19
CA PRO A 139 -11.81 -8.01 25.21
C PRO A 139 -13.35 -7.90 25.16
N GLY A 140 -13.91 -6.74 25.51
CA GLY A 140 -15.34 -6.47 25.33
C GLY A 140 -15.74 -6.29 23.87
N VAL A 141 -14.89 -5.63 23.07
CA VAL A 141 -15.07 -5.49 21.62
C VAL A 141 -14.84 -6.82 20.94
N PHE A 142 -13.76 -7.52 21.26
CA PHE A 142 -13.40 -8.80 20.65
C PHE A 142 -14.51 -9.84 20.81
N ARG A 143 -15.08 -9.99 22.01
CA ARG A 143 -16.20 -10.93 22.26
C ARG A 143 -17.51 -10.57 21.54
N ARG A 144 -17.72 -9.29 21.23
CA ARG A 144 -18.90 -8.81 20.49
C ARG A 144 -18.68 -8.82 18.97
N ALA A 145 -17.46 -9.12 18.51
CA ALA A 145 -17.11 -9.13 17.11
C ALA A 145 -17.85 -10.25 16.38
N ARG A 146 -18.85 -9.88 15.58
CA ARG A 146 -19.47 -10.80 14.63
C ARG A 146 -18.58 -10.98 13.41
N ARG A 147 -17.93 -9.90 12.95
CA ARG A 147 -17.00 -9.93 11.82
C ARG A 147 -15.76 -9.07 12.07
N PHE A 148 -14.64 -9.52 11.54
CA PHE A 148 -13.42 -8.74 11.32
C PHE A 148 -13.28 -8.51 9.82
N VAL A 149 -13.33 -7.25 9.39
CA VAL A 149 -13.38 -6.88 7.97
C VAL A 149 -12.37 -5.79 7.67
N SER A 150 -11.96 -5.66 6.40
CA SER A 150 -11.28 -4.45 5.95
C SER A 150 -12.32 -3.33 5.78
N PHE A 151 -11.91 -2.06 5.86
CA PHE A 151 -12.84 -0.96 5.54
C PHE A 151 -13.40 -1.07 4.11
N PRO A 152 -12.61 -1.41 3.08
CA PRO A 152 -13.13 -1.62 1.73
C PRO A 152 -14.20 -2.72 1.64
N ASP A 153 -14.07 -3.82 2.38
CA ASP A 153 -15.12 -4.86 2.42
C ASP A 153 -16.41 -4.32 3.04
N TYR A 154 -16.27 -3.55 4.12
CA TYR A 154 -17.40 -2.87 4.75
C TYR A 154 -18.05 -1.84 3.82
N LEU A 155 -17.26 -1.10 3.04
CA LEU A 155 -17.79 -0.20 2.03
C LEU A 155 -18.64 -0.97 1.01
N LEU A 156 -18.12 -2.09 0.48
CA LEU A 156 -18.85 -2.93 -0.47
C LEU A 156 -20.17 -3.43 0.13
N LEU A 157 -20.15 -3.92 1.38
CA LEU A 157 -21.35 -4.32 2.12
C LEU A 157 -22.37 -3.19 2.23
N ARG A 158 -21.93 -1.98 2.58
CA ARG A 158 -22.82 -0.82 2.76
C ARG A 158 -23.36 -0.25 1.45
N LEU A 159 -22.74 -0.56 0.31
CA LEU A 159 -23.16 -0.12 -1.02
C LEU A 159 -24.02 -1.16 -1.74
N THR A 160 -23.73 -2.45 -1.54
CA THR A 160 -24.33 -3.55 -2.33
C THR A 160 -25.18 -4.50 -1.51
N GLY A 161 -25.04 -4.51 -0.18
CA GLY A 161 -25.67 -5.49 0.70
C GLY A 161 -24.93 -6.83 0.79
N GLU A 162 -23.81 -7.02 0.08
CA GLU A 162 -23.00 -8.23 0.17
C GLU A 162 -21.60 -7.94 0.73
N LEU A 163 -21.17 -8.78 1.66
CA LEU A 163 -19.81 -8.78 2.20
C LEU A 163 -18.93 -9.70 1.37
N ARG A 164 -17.91 -9.13 0.71
CA ARG A 164 -16.84 -9.87 0.02
C ARG A 164 -15.51 -9.17 0.23
N VAL A 165 -14.44 -9.96 0.27
CA VAL A 165 -13.06 -9.48 0.21
C VAL A 165 -12.39 -10.03 -1.05
N SER A 166 -11.68 -9.20 -1.80
CA SER A 166 -10.91 -9.67 -2.95
C SER A 166 -9.71 -10.51 -2.52
N LEU A 167 -9.16 -11.34 -3.40
CA LEU A 167 -7.87 -12.00 -3.14
C LEU A 167 -6.77 -10.98 -2.83
N SER A 168 -6.85 -9.80 -3.46
CA SER A 168 -5.87 -8.73 -3.28
C SER A 168 -5.89 -8.09 -1.90
N GLN A 169 -7.08 -7.93 -1.29
CA GLN A 169 -7.19 -7.45 0.08
C GLN A 169 -6.93 -8.58 1.10
N ALA A 170 -7.45 -9.79 0.85
CA ALA A 170 -7.30 -10.93 1.75
C ALA A 170 -5.83 -11.32 1.96
N SER A 171 -5.06 -11.48 0.88
CA SER A 171 -3.63 -11.84 0.92
C SER A 171 -2.76 -10.79 1.63
N ALA A 172 -3.22 -9.54 1.72
CA ALA A 172 -2.52 -8.48 2.43
C ALA A 172 -2.90 -8.38 3.92
N THR A 173 -3.81 -9.21 4.43
CA THR A 173 -4.17 -9.21 5.87
C THR A 173 -3.06 -9.76 6.75
N GLY A 174 -2.23 -10.67 6.22
CA GLY A 174 -1.33 -11.52 7.01
C GLY A 174 -2.01 -12.73 7.63
N LEU A 175 -3.26 -13.02 7.25
CA LEU A 175 -4.00 -14.23 7.65
C LEU A 175 -4.35 -15.14 6.47
N TYR A 176 -4.13 -14.70 5.23
CA TYR A 176 -4.51 -15.46 4.05
C TYR A 176 -3.26 -15.93 3.31
N GLY A 177 -3.13 -17.25 3.15
CA GLY A 177 -2.07 -17.91 2.40
C GLY A 177 -2.59 -18.52 1.09
N ARG A 178 -1.77 -19.37 0.46
CA ARG A 178 -2.14 -20.03 -0.80
C ARG A 178 -3.33 -20.98 -0.68
N SER A 179 -3.52 -21.58 0.49
CA SER A 179 -4.58 -22.55 0.79
C SER A 179 -5.83 -21.92 1.42
N GLY A 180 -5.94 -20.60 1.45
CA GLY A 180 -7.02 -19.89 2.14
C GLY A 180 -6.56 -19.22 3.43
N TRP A 181 -7.49 -19.03 4.37
CA TRP A 181 -7.17 -18.50 5.69
C TRP A 181 -6.26 -19.46 6.47
N ASP A 182 -5.21 -18.93 7.10
CA ASP A 182 -4.16 -19.69 7.79
C ASP A 182 -4.66 -20.24 9.12
N GLU A 183 -4.94 -21.54 9.16
CA GLU A 183 -5.55 -22.23 10.30
C GLU A 183 -4.76 -22.04 11.61
N GLU A 184 -3.42 -22.11 11.57
CA GLU A 184 -2.57 -21.93 12.75
C GLU A 184 -2.71 -20.51 13.32
N LEU A 185 -2.68 -19.47 12.48
CA LEU A 185 -2.88 -18.10 12.93
C LEU A 185 -4.29 -17.88 13.48
N LEU A 186 -5.32 -18.44 12.84
CA LEU A 186 -6.70 -18.35 13.32
C LEU A 186 -6.85 -18.97 14.72
N GLU A 187 -6.31 -20.17 14.93
CA GLU A 187 -6.30 -20.84 16.24
C GLU A 187 -5.57 -20.00 17.30
N VAL A 188 -4.38 -19.50 16.98
CA VAL A 188 -3.56 -18.69 17.91
C VAL A 188 -4.25 -17.38 18.31
N LEU A 189 -5.02 -16.81 17.38
CA LEU A 189 -5.72 -15.54 17.55
C LEU A 189 -7.14 -15.69 18.11
N ASP A 190 -7.65 -16.93 18.23
CA ASP A 190 -9.03 -17.21 18.67
C ASP A 190 -10.05 -16.52 17.74
N VAL A 191 -9.88 -16.73 16.42
CA VAL A 191 -10.73 -16.18 15.36
C VAL A 191 -11.26 -17.32 14.51
N GLU A 192 -12.57 -17.43 14.43
CA GLU A 192 -13.23 -18.42 13.58
C GLU A 192 -13.25 -17.95 12.11
N PRO A 193 -13.09 -18.85 11.13
CA PRO A 193 -13.19 -18.50 9.71
C PRO A 193 -14.48 -17.75 9.34
N GLU A 194 -15.60 -18.06 9.99
CA GLU A 194 -16.90 -17.41 9.76
C GLU A 194 -16.95 -15.97 10.29
N GLN A 195 -15.98 -15.54 11.09
CA GLN A 195 -15.84 -14.13 11.48
C GLN A 195 -15.12 -13.31 10.40
N LEU A 196 -14.53 -13.93 9.37
CA LEU A 196 -13.85 -13.24 8.27
C LEU A 196 -14.78 -13.04 7.08
N SER A 197 -14.43 -12.09 6.20
CA SER A 197 -15.14 -11.85 4.94
C SER A 197 -14.98 -13.06 3.99
N PRO A 198 -16.05 -13.51 3.30
CA PRO A 198 -15.91 -14.48 2.21
C PRO A 198 -15.01 -13.94 1.10
N VAL A 199 -14.04 -14.73 0.66
CA VAL A 199 -13.09 -14.34 -0.38
C VAL A 199 -13.69 -14.59 -1.75
N SER A 200 -13.81 -13.56 -2.58
CA SER A 200 -14.30 -13.65 -3.95
C SER A 200 -13.91 -12.39 -4.73
N ASP A 201 -13.58 -12.57 -6.01
CA ASP A 201 -13.29 -11.49 -6.96
C ASP A 201 -14.47 -11.21 -7.92
N GLU A 202 -15.58 -11.93 -7.76
CA GLU A 202 -16.78 -11.76 -8.56
C GLU A 202 -17.53 -10.46 -8.25
N GLN A 203 -18.12 -9.87 -9.29
CA GLN A 203 -18.87 -8.62 -9.22
C GLN A 203 -20.18 -8.78 -8.43
N VAL A 204 -20.56 -7.73 -7.67
CA VAL A 204 -21.86 -7.61 -6.99
C VAL A 204 -22.50 -6.27 -7.32
N GLY A 205 -23.69 -6.30 -7.92
CA GLY A 205 -24.48 -5.07 -8.15
C GLY A 205 -23.72 -4.00 -8.94
N GLY A 206 -22.87 -4.40 -9.89
CA GLY A 206 -22.02 -3.49 -10.67
C GLY A 206 -20.63 -3.21 -10.06
N TRP A 207 -20.38 -3.61 -8.81
CA TRP A 207 -19.12 -3.37 -8.11
C TRP A 207 -18.21 -4.61 -8.12
N PHE A 208 -16.96 -4.43 -8.52
CA PHE A 208 -15.94 -5.44 -8.21
C PHE A 208 -15.45 -5.26 -6.76
N PRO A 209 -15.17 -6.37 -6.04
CA PRO A 209 -14.56 -6.31 -4.72
C PRO A 209 -13.27 -5.46 -4.75
N PRO A 210 -13.08 -4.52 -3.80
CA PRO A 210 -11.94 -3.61 -3.83
C PRO A 210 -10.59 -4.31 -3.82
N LEU A 211 -9.65 -3.81 -4.61
CA LEU A 211 -8.28 -4.29 -4.73
C LEU A 211 -7.32 -3.47 -3.87
N GLY A 212 -6.13 -4.01 -3.63
CA GLY A 212 -5.05 -3.30 -2.99
C GLY A 212 -4.55 -2.10 -3.76
N ASP A 213 -4.40 -0.95 -3.10
CA ASP A 213 -3.86 0.28 -3.69
C ASP A 213 -2.48 0.07 -4.32
N GLY A 214 -1.58 -0.68 -3.68
CA GLY A 214 -0.26 -0.99 -4.23
C GLY A 214 -0.33 -1.91 -5.44
N ALA A 215 -1.28 -2.84 -5.50
CA ALA A 215 -1.49 -3.71 -6.66
C ALA A 215 -2.04 -2.90 -7.84
N CYS A 216 -3.05 -2.07 -7.59
CA CYS A 216 -3.59 -1.15 -8.59
C CYS A 216 -2.51 -0.16 -9.09
N SER A 217 -1.70 0.39 -8.19
CA SER A 217 -0.62 1.31 -8.55
C SER A 217 0.37 0.67 -9.54
N ASN A 218 0.73 -0.61 -9.33
CA ASN A 218 1.56 -1.36 -10.27
C ASN A 218 0.89 -1.52 -11.64
N VAL A 219 -0.35 -1.97 -11.66
CA VAL A 219 -1.10 -2.20 -12.91
C VAL A 219 -1.27 -0.89 -13.68
N GLY A 220 -1.68 0.19 -13.01
CA GLY A 220 -1.88 1.48 -13.65
C GLY A 220 -0.58 2.15 -14.10
N ALA A 221 0.58 1.76 -13.55
CA ALA A 221 1.89 2.16 -14.06
C ALA A 221 2.37 1.31 -15.26
N GLY A 222 1.58 0.34 -15.73
CA GLY A 222 1.96 -0.61 -16.77
C GLY A 222 3.00 -1.64 -16.30
N CYS A 223 3.24 -1.74 -15.00
CA CYS A 223 4.20 -2.67 -14.39
C CYS A 223 3.52 -4.01 -14.08
N VAL A 224 3.08 -4.69 -15.14
CA VAL A 224 2.33 -5.95 -15.12
C VAL A 224 3.17 -7.18 -15.48
N THR A 225 4.48 -6.98 -15.67
CA THR A 225 5.46 -8.02 -16.01
C THR A 225 6.61 -8.02 -14.98
N PRO A 226 7.27 -9.17 -14.76
CA PRO A 226 8.32 -9.28 -13.75
C PRO A 226 9.56 -8.42 -14.02
N ASP A 227 9.77 -7.99 -15.27
CA ASP A 227 10.90 -7.14 -15.67
C ASP A 227 10.65 -5.64 -15.49
N ARG A 228 9.43 -5.24 -15.09
CA ARG A 228 9.07 -3.85 -14.81
C ARG A 228 8.61 -3.70 -13.37
N ALA A 229 9.28 -2.84 -12.61
CA ALA A 229 8.89 -2.54 -11.24
C ALA A 229 8.23 -1.17 -11.13
N ALA A 230 7.17 -1.08 -10.32
CA ALA A 230 6.62 0.20 -9.90
C ALA A 230 7.35 0.66 -8.64
N LEU A 231 7.96 1.83 -8.72
CA LEU A 231 8.55 2.54 -7.58
C LEU A 231 7.64 3.70 -7.23
N MET A 232 7.24 3.79 -5.97
CA MET A 232 6.43 4.90 -5.47
C MET A 232 7.13 5.55 -4.29
N VAL A 233 7.29 6.87 -4.34
CA VAL A 233 7.71 7.68 -3.19
C VAL A 233 6.69 8.80 -2.98
N GLY A 234 5.73 8.52 -2.10
CA GLY A 234 4.84 9.52 -1.51
C GLY A 234 5.39 9.94 -0.15
N THR A 235 4.54 10.01 0.87
CA THR A 235 4.99 10.17 2.26
C THR A 235 5.98 9.09 2.68
N SER A 236 5.80 7.86 2.16
CA SER A 236 6.68 6.70 2.34
C SER A 236 7.06 6.11 0.98
N GLY A 237 7.97 5.12 0.96
CA GLY A 237 8.43 4.46 -0.25
C GLY A 237 7.92 3.02 -0.44
N ALA A 238 7.82 2.55 -1.68
CA ALA A 238 7.69 1.13 -2.02
C ALA A 238 8.22 0.81 -3.43
N LEU A 239 8.78 -0.39 -3.59
CA LEU A 239 9.21 -0.96 -4.87
C LEU A 239 8.58 -2.34 -5.03
N ARG A 240 7.88 -2.56 -6.14
CA ARG A 240 7.02 -3.73 -6.34
C ARG A 240 7.05 -4.23 -7.77
N VAL A 241 6.93 -5.54 -7.94
CA VAL A 241 6.70 -6.19 -9.24
C VAL A 241 5.37 -6.94 -9.23
N VAL A 242 4.70 -6.97 -10.38
CA VAL A 242 3.62 -7.92 -10.65
C VAL A 242 4.19 -9.05 -11.47
N ARG A 243 3.89 -10.29 -11.10
CA ARG A 243 4.35 -11.48 -11.82
C ARG A 243 3.32 -12.61 -11.72
N PRO A 244 3.39 -13.62 -12.60
CA PRO A 244 2.61 -14.84 -12.43
C PRO A 244 2.87 -15.50 -11.05
N ASP A 245 1.82 -16.06 -10.45
CA ASP A 245 1.93 -16.91 -9.26
C ASP A 245 2.55 -18.26 -9.65
N ASP A 246 3.86 -18.39 -9.49
CA ASP A 246 4.62 -19.62 -9.75
C ASP A 246 4.69 -20.55 -8.53
N GLY A 247 3.97 -20.22 -7.47
CA GLY A 247 3.90 -20.98 -6.22
C GLY A 247 5.15 -21.01 -5.37
N ARG A 248 6.14 -20.18 -5.69
CA ARG A 248 7.31 -19.99 -4.82
C ARG A 248 6.91 -19.18 -3.59
N PRO A 249 7.48 -19.51 -2.42
CA PRO A 249 7.31 -18.67 -1.24
C PRO A 249 7.89 -17.28 -1.48
N VAL A 250 7.43 -16.32 -0.69
CA VAL A 250 7.96 -14.97 -0.64
C VAL A 250 9.45 -14.98 -0.29
N ARG A 251 10.21 -14.05 -0.87
CA ARG A 251 11.62 -13.88 -0.53
C ARG A 251 11.77 -13.15 0.80
N ALA A 252 12.76 -13.57 1.60
CA ALA A 252 13.04 -12.97 2.90
C ALA A 252 13.15 -11.43 2.80
N GLY A 253 12.47 -10.72 3.70
CA GLY A 253 12.45 -9.26 3.75
C GLY A 253 11.42 -8.57 2.84
N LEU A 254 10.83 -9.30 1.88
CA LEU A 254 9.76 -8.80 1.02
C LEU A 254 8.38 -9.22 1.52
N PHE A 255 7.33 -8.57 1.02
CA PHE A 255 5.97 -9.09 1.10
C PHE A 255 5.56 -9.74 -0.22
N LEU A 256 4.58 -10.65 -0.16
CA LEU A 256 3.95 -11.25 -1.34
C LEU A 256 2.44 -11.27 -1.17
N TYR A 257 1.75 -10.47 -1.97
CA TYR A 257 0.28 -10.42 -2.01
C TYR A 257 -0.22 -10.91 -3.36
N ARG A 258 -1.54 -11.04 -3.49
CA ARG A 258 -2.21 -11.36 -4.74
C ARG A 258 -2.74 -10.09 -5.41
N LEU A 259 -2.74 -10.09 -6.73
CA LEU A 259 -3.58 -9.19 -7.52
C LEU A 259 -4.90 -9.90 -7.83
N ASP A 260 -4.82 -11.17 -8.21
CA ASP A 260 -5.92 -12.09 -8.51
C ASP A 260 -5.45 -13.56 -8.37
N GLU A 261 -6.14 -14.51 -9.01
CA GLU A 261 -5.82 -15.94 -9.00
C GLU A 261 -4.51 -16.29 -9.73
N GLU A 262 -4.12 -15.49 -10.72
CA GLU A 262 -3.00 -15.79 -11.63
C GLU A 262 -1.76 -14.95 -11.32
N ARG A 263 -1.95 -13.77 -10.71
CA ARG A 263 -0.92 -12.74 -10.55
C ARG A 263 -0.68 -12.40 -9.08
N VAL A 264 0.59 -12.28 -8.71
CA VAL A 264 1.06 -11.83 -7.40
C VAL A 264 1.77 -10.49 -7.49
N VAL A 265 1.72 -9.74 -6.38
CA VAL A 265 2.45 -8.49 -6.17
C VAL A 265 3.50 -8.74 -5.10
N GLU A 266 4.76 -8.72 -5.49
CA GLU A 266 5.91 -8.92 -4.59
C GLU A 266 6.68 -7.61 -4.46
N GLY A 267 7.09 -7.25 -3.25
CA GLY A 267 7.77 -5.98 -3.07
C GLY A 267 8.28 -5.70 -1.67
N GLY A 268 8.96 -4.57 -1.55
CA GLY A 268 9.41 -4.01 -0.29
C GLY A 268 8.85 -2.62 -0.06
N SER A 269 8.67 -2.25 1.20
CA SER A 269 8.23 -0.91 1.58
C SER A 269 9.26 -0.23 2.47
N LEU A 270 9.42 1.09 2.34
CA LEU A 270 10.32 1.93 3.14
C LEU A 270 9.49 2.95 3.91
N SER A 271 9.71 3.08 5.22
CA SER A 271 8.98 4.07 6.04
C SER A 271 9.36 5.52 5.70
N ASP A 272 10.59 5.69 5.26
CA ASP A 272 11.20 6.97 4.91
C ASP A 272 11.07 7.23 3.40
N GLY A 273 10.47 8.38 3.06
CA GLY A 273 10.25 8.86 1.70
C GLY A 273 10.09 10.38 1.71
N GLY A 274 8.97 10.90 1.23
CA GLY A 274 8.68 12.33 1.30
C GLY A 274 8.61 12.90 2.72
N ASN A 275 8.26 12.09 3.73
CA ASN A 275 8.32 12.51 5.14
C ASN A 275 9.74 12.83 5.62
N LEU A 276 10.74 12.07 5.15
CA LEU A 276 12.16 12.31 5.42
C LEU A 276 12.61 13.62 4.79
N HIS A 277 12.25 13.84 3.52
CA HIS A 277 12.53 15.11 2.82
C HIS A 277 11.93 16.30 3.58
N ALA A 278 10.64 16.26 3.89
CA ALA A 278 9.96 17.32 4.65
C ALA A 278 10.56 17.53 6.05
N TRP A 279 11.02 16.44 6.69
CA TRP A 279 11.74 16.54 7.97
C TRP A 279 13.08 17.24 7.82
N LEU A 280 13.86 16.94 6.76
CA LEU A 280 15.14 17.58 6.47
C LEU A 280 14.98 19.07 6.16
N GLU A 281 14.05 19.43 5.28
CA GLU A 281 13.76 20.83 4.94
C GLU A 281 13.50 21.67 6.18
N ARG A 282 12.61 21.17 7.06
CA ARG A 282 12.27 21.86 8.31
C ARG A 282 13.43 21.88 9.31
N THR A 283 14.14 20.77 9.47
CA THR A 283 15.16 20.60 10.53
C THR A 283 16.44 21.35 10.18
N LEU A 284 16.87 21.28 8.91
CA LEU A 284 18.06 21.96 8.40
C LEU A 284 17.77 23.39 7.95
N ARG A 285 16.48 23.79 7.91
CA ARG A 285 16.02 25.10 7.42
C ARG A 285 16.50 25.37 6.01
N LEU A 286 16.34 24.35 5.15
CA LEU A 286 16.72 24.46 3.74
C LEU A 286 15.87 25.55 3.07
N PRO A 287 16.48 26.37 2.20
CA PRO A 287 15.70 27.28 1.37
C PRO A 287 14.85 26.47 0.37
N GLY A 288 13.74 27.04 -0.10
CA GLY A 288 12.82 26.34 -1.01
C GLY A 288 13.41 26.01 -2.39
N ASP A 289 14.57 26.60 -2.72
CA ASP A 289 15.36 26.33 -3.92
C ASP A 289 16.62 25.48 -3.63
N ALA A 290 16.67 24.80 -2.48
CA ALA A 290 17.74 23.84 -2.19
C ALA A 290 17.70 22.68 -3.20
N ARG A 291 18.77 22.54 -4.00
CA ARG A 291 18.90 21.48 -5.00
C ARG A 291 20.20 20.72 -4.81
N VAL A 292 20.19 19.43 -5.16
CA VAL A 292 21.40 18.59 -5.18
C VAL A 292 21.83 18.17 -6.58
N ALA A 293 21.12 18.62 -7.62
CA ALA A 293 21.33 18.19 -9.00
C ALA A 293 22.75 18.47 -9.56
N ASP A 294 23.37 19.59 -9.16
CA ASP A 294 24.70 20.00 -9.66
C ASP A 294 25.86 19.51 -8.78
N ARG A 295 25.57 18.65 -7.79
CA ARG A 295 26.56 18.16 -6.83
C ARG A 295 27.13 16.81 -7.28
N GLU A 296 28.39 16.56 -6.93
CA GLU A 296 29.03 15.27 -7.22
C GLU A 296 28.36 14.14 -6.40
N PRO A 297 27.96 13.01 -7.03
CA PRO A 297 27.40 11.86 -6.32
C PRO A 297 28.35 11.34 -5.24
N ASP A 298 27.85 11.05 -4.04
CA ASP A 298 28.64 10.60 -2.88
C ASP A 298 29.84 11.52 -2.50
N GLY A 299 29.91 12.74 -3.06
CA GLY A 299 31.01 13.68 -2.82
C GLY A 299 31.03 14.28 -1.41
N HIS A 300 29.98 14.04 -0.61
CA HIS A 300 29.86 14.52 0.76
C HIS A 300 30.58 13.64 1.81
N GLY A 301 30.93 12.39 1.49
CA GLY A 301 31.63 11.49 2.42
C GLY A 301 30.82 11.11 3.67
N LEU A 302 29.49 11.05 3.54
CA LEU A 302 28.56 10.79 4.65
C LEU A 302 27.82 9.47 4.38
N THR A 303 27.58 8.71 5.43
CA THR A 303 26.61 7.59 5.38
C THR A 303 25.39 7.97 6.19
N PHE A 304 24.24 8.07 5.53
CA PHE A 304 22.96 8.29 6.21
C PHE A 304 22.11 7.02 6.17
N LEU A 305 21.96 6.36 7.32
CA LEU A 305 20.96 5.32 7.52
C LEU A 305 19.57 5.96 7.69
N THR A 306 18.77 5.98 6.62
CA THR A 306 17.45 6.60 6.58
C THR A 306 16.38 5.70 7.19
N LEU A 307 16.42 5.55 8.52
CA LEU A 307 15.52 4.71 9.33
C LEU A 307 14.79 5.55 10.39
N LEU A 308 14.37 6.77 10.05
CA LEU A 308 13.74 7.70 11.00
C LEU A 308 12.33 7.23 11.36
N GLY A 309 11.63 6.63 10.40
CA GLY A 309 10.33 5.99 10.60
C GLY A 309 10.39 4.55 11.12
N GLY A 310 11.57 4.05 11.49
CA GLY A 310 11.79 2.61 11.73
C GLY A 310 11.89 1.83 10.42
N GLU A 311 12.42 0.61 10.48
CA GLU A 311 12.69 -0.19 9.28
C GLU A 311 11.48 -1.09 8.92
N ARG A 312 11.09 -1.03 7.65
CA ARG A 312 10.26 -2.05 7.00
C ARG A 312 11.17 -2.96 6.17
N SER A 313 10.97 -3.11 4.87
CA SER A 313 11.83 -4.00 4.08
C SER A 313 13.29 -3.49 4.00
N PRO A 314 14.30 -4.39 3.98
CA PRO A 314 14.16 -5.84 4.15
C PRO A 314 14.26 -6.33 5.60
N GLY A 315 14.75 -5.52 6.56
CA GLY A 315 15.02 -5.98 7.93
C GLY A 315 13.80 -6.13 8.86
N TRP A 316 12.73 -5.39 8.61
CA TRP A 316 11.50 -5.33 9.41
C TRP A 316 11.75 -5.06 10.91
N HIS A 317 12.64 -4.11 11.18
CA HIS A 317 12.97 -3.65 12.52
C HIS A 317 12.24 -2.33 12.87
N PRO A 318 11.01 -2.38 13.43
CA PRO A 318 10.22 -1.17 13.69
C PRO A 318 10.85 -0.23 14.73
N SER A 319 11.74 -0.74 15.58
CA SER A 319 12.47 0.03 16.58
C SER A 319 13.76 0.67 16.05
N ALA A 320 14.17 0.36 14.82
CA ALA A 320 15.37 0.93 14.20
C ALA A 320 15.31 2.46 14.18
N LYS A 321 16.50 3.08 14.20
CA LYS A 321 16.67 4.53 14.24
C LYS A 321 17.66 4.96 13.19
N GLY A 322 17.45 6.14 12.63
CA GLY A 322 18.39 6.72 11.69
C GLY A 322 19.71 7.10 12.37
N ALA A 323 20.79 7.06 11.58
CA ALA A 323 22.12 7.45 12.00
C ALA A 323 22.84 8.15 10.85
N ILE A 324 23.70 9.11 11.18
CA ILE A 324 24.57 9.81 10.24
C ILE A 324 26.00 9.61 10.69
N ALA A 325 26.83 9.03 9.82
CA ALA A 325 28.25 8.83 10.04
C ALA A 325 29.06 9.69 9.06
N GLY A 326 30.26 10.11 9.46
CA GLY A 326 31.17 10.91 8.63
C GLY A 326 31.11 12.43 8.84
N LEU A 327 30.36 12.91 9.85
CA LEU A 327 30.26 14.36 10.12
C LEU A 327 31.62 14.98 10.43
N THR A 328 31.88 16.14 9.82
CA THR A 328 33.03 17.01 10.10
C THR A 328 32.55 18.45 10.36
N PHE A 329 33.46 19.34 10.73
CA PHE A 329 33.13 20.77 10.83
C PHE A 329 32.83 21.42 9.47
N GLU A 330 33.15 20.74 8.36
CA GLU A 330 32.88 21.22 7.00
C GLU A 330 31.50 20.80 6.49
N THR A 331 30.85 19.82 7.11
CA THR A 331 29.53 19.32 6.70
C THR A 331 28.49 20.44 6.65
N GLN A 332 27.86 20.59 5.48
CA GLN A 332 26.82 21.57 5.18
C GLN A 332 25.41 20.93 5.13
N PRO A 333 24.33 21.72 5.24
CA PRO A 333 22.97 21.23 5.12
C PRO A 333 22.68 20.45 3.82
N LEU A 334 23.25 20.86 2.69
CA LEU A 334 23.04 20.17 1.41
C LEU A 334 23.76 18.81 1.35
N ASP A 335 24.85 18.63 2.10
CA ASP A 335 25.53 17.34 2.22
C ASP A 335 24.59 16.32 2.88
N LEU A 336 23.90 16.74 3.94
CA LEU A 336 22.95 15.91 4.68
C LEU A 336 21.69 15.60 3.84
N LEU A 337 21.22 16.58 3.06
CA LEU A 337 20.11 16.36 2.13
C LEU A 337 20.50 15.32 1.08
N GLN A 338 21.62 15.52 0.39
CA GLN A 338 22.10 14.60 -0.64
C GLN A 338 22.30 13.19 -0.09
N ALA A 339 23.01 13.05 1.04
CA ALA A 339 23.25 11.77 1.69
C ALA A 339 21.95 11.04 2.08
N ALA A 340 20.90 11.79 2.44
CA ALA A 340 19.60 11.21 2.75
C ALA A 340 18.87 10.71 1.49
N LEU A 341 18.88 11.47 0.40
CA LEU A 341 18.25 11.07 -0.86
C LEU A 341 18.92 9.82 -1.45
N GLU A 342 20.25 9.81 -1.44
CA GLU A 342 21.08 8.66 -1.82
C GLU A 342 20.84 7.48 -0.87
N GLY A 343 20.76 7.72 0.45
CA GLY A 343 20.43 6.70 1.45
C GLY A 343 19.11 5.98 1.16
N VAL A 344 18.03 6.70 0.85
CA VAL A 344 16.76 6.07 0.43
C VAL A 344 16.91 5.31 -0.89
N ALA A 345 17.70 5.82 -1.83
CA ALA A 345 17.94 5.13 -3.10
C ALA A 345 18.70 3.81 -2.89
N TYR A 346 19.71 3.77 -2.02
CA TYR A 346 20.40 2.52 -1.66
C TYR A 346 19.47 1.52 -0.99
N ARG A 347 18.53 2.00 -0.16
CA ARG A 347 17.49 1.16 0.43
C ARG A 347 16.53 0.56 -0.60
N PHE A 348 16.25 1.27 -1.68
CA PHE A 348 15.53 0.69 -2.82
C PHE A 348 16.38 -0.30 -3.61
N ALA A 349 17.68 -0.07 -3.76
CA ALA A 349 18.58 -1.04 -4.39
C ALA A 349 18.62 -2.36 -3.62
N GLU A 350 18.68 -2.33 -2.28
CA GLU A 350 18.56 -3.53 -1.45
C GLU A 350 17.26 -4.31 -1.70
N ILE A 351 16.14 -3.61 -1.90
CA ILE A 351 14.86 -4.26 -2.26
C ILE A 351 14.93 -4.81 -3.69
N ALA A 352 15.51 -4.07 -4.63
CA ALA A 352 15.64 -4.47 -6.02
C ALA A 352 16.51 -5.73 -6.20
N ASP A 353 17.56 -5.88 -5.38
CA ASP A 353 18.44 -7.06 -5.38
C ASP A 353 17.73 -8.33 -4.89
N LEU A 354 16.68 -8.18 -4.07
CA LEU A 354 15.85 -9.29 -3.64
C LEU A 354 14.79 -9.66 -4.68
N LEU A 355 14.31 -8.69 -5.47
CA LEU A 355 13.28 -8.93 -6.47
C LEU A 355 13.79 -9.80 -7.64
N PRO A 356 12.89 -10.39 -8.47
CA PRO A 356 13.25 -10.91 -9.79
C PRO A 356 14.02 -9.87 -10.63
N GLU A 357 14.65 -10.30 -11.73
CA GLU A 357 15.37 -9.38 -12.62
C GLU A 357 14.44 -8.27 -13.14
N VAL A 358 14.57 -7.06 -12.57
CA VAL A 358 13.88 -5.84 -12.99
C VAL A 358 14.77 -5.10 -13.98
N ARG A 359 14.31 -4.86 -15.20
CA ARG A 359 15.03 -4.10 -16.23
C ARG A 359 14.67 -2.62 -16.23
N GLU A 360 13.41 -2.32 -15.95
CA GLU A 360 12.89 -0.96 -15.97
C GLU A 360 12.14 -0.66 -14.68
N VAL A 361 12.21 0.60 -14.26
CA VAL A 361 11.45 1.09 -13.11
C VAL A 361 10.54 2.22 -13.57
N VAL A 362 9.28 2.18 -13.16
CA VAL A 362 8.33 3.27 -13.37
C VAL A 362 8.08 3.93 -12.02
N ALA A 363 8.59 5.14 -11.86
CA ALA A 363 8.55 5.93 -10.65
C ALA A 363 7.33 6.87 -10.62
N THR A 364 6.61 6.85 -9.50
CA THR A 364 5.44 7.70 -9.21
C THR A 364 5.55 8.31 -7.81
N GLY A 365 4.66 9.25 -7.51
CA GLY A 365 4.51 9.81 -6.17
C GLY A 365 4.99 11.25 -6.05
N ALA A 366 4.21 12.02 -5.28
CA ALA A 366 4.33 13.47 -5.17
C ALA A 366 5.72 13.94 -4.67
N ALA A 367 6.43 13.13 -3.89
CA ALA A 367 7.76 13.50 -3.42
C ALA A 367 8.78 13.55 -4.56
N LEU A 368 8.66 12.67 -5.56
CA LEU A 368 9.53 12.69 -6.74
C LEU A 368 9.08 13.72 -7.77
N ASP A 369 7.78 14.05 -7.83
CA ASP A 369 7.30 15.15 -8.67
C ASP A 369 7.85 16.49 -8.17
N ALA A 370 7.90 16.67 -6.84
CA ALA A 370 8.48 17.85 -6.21
C ALA A 370 10.02 17.89 -6.30
N ASN A 371 10.68 16.73 -6.42
CA ASN A 371 12.15 16.60 -6.40
C ASN A 371 12.65 15.77 -7.59
N PRO A 372 12.67 16.32 -8.82
CA PRO A 372 13.05 15.59 -10.03
C PRO A 372 14.45 14.97 -9.98
N GLU A 373 15.42 15.64 -9.35
CA GLU A 373 16.78 15.12 -9.16
C GLU A 373 16.82 13.79 -8.38
N TRP A 374 15.85 13.55 -7.50
CA TRP A 374 15.78 12.29 -6.76
C TRP A 374 15.45 11.12 -7.68
N THR A 375 14.70 11.36 -8.76
CA THR A 375 14.47 10.34 -9.79
C THR A 375 15.79 9.97 -10.49
N GLN A 376 16.68 10.93 -10.73
CA GLN A 376 17.99 10.66 -11.31
C GLN A 376 18.89 9.88 -10.33
N ILE A 377 18.95 10.29 -9.06
CA ILE A 377 19.68 9.57 -8.01
C ILE A 377 19.21 8.11 -7.92
N LEU A 378 17.90 7.88 -7.97
CA LEU A 378 17.33 6.53 -7.99
C LEU A 378 17.80 5.74 -9.22
N ALA A 379 17.82 6.35 -10.40
CA ALA A 379 18.29 5.68 -11.62
C ALA A 379 19.77 5.30 -11.54
N ASP A 380 20.60 6.22 -11.03
CA ASP A 380 22.05 6.02 -10.89
C ASP A 380 22.36 4.89 -9.89
N VAL A 381 21.70 4.91 -8.72
CA VAL A 381 21.90 3.88 -7.67
C VAL A 381 21.32 2.52 -8.08
N LEU A 382 20.18 2.49 -8.76
CA LEU A 382 19.57 1.22 -9.24
C LEU A 382 20.29 0.64 -10.44
N GLY A 383 21.14 1.42 -11.11
CA GLY A 383 21.89 1.03 -12.31
C GLY A 383 20.99 0.70 -13.51
N ARG A 384 19.79 1.27 -13.58
CA ARG A 384 18.80 0.96 -14.63
C ARG A 384 17.85 2.13 -14.91
N PRO A 385 17.18 2.17 -16.08
CA PRO A 385 16.27 3.26 -16.42
C PRO A 385 15.12 3.40 -15.42
N VAL A 386 14.89 4.64 -14.97
CA VAL A 386 13.74 5.04 -14.16
C VAL A 386 12.90 6.03 -14.96
N PHE A 387 11.70 5.61 -15.34
CA PHE A 387 10.74 6.42 -16.08
C PHE A 387 9.76 7.08 -15.12
N ARG A 388 9.29 8.30 -15.42
CA ARG A 388 8.15 8.88 -14.70
C ARG A 388 6.85 8.20 -15.16
N GLY A 389 6.07 7.72 -14.20
CA GLY A 389 4.78 7.07 -14.44
C GLY A 389 3.61 8.03 -14.58
N VAL A 390 2.40 7.46 -14.63
CA VAL A 390 1.14 8.22 -14.67
C VAL A 390 0.82 8.84 -13.30
N ALA A 391 0.15 9.99 -13.29
CA ALA A 391 -0.22 10.70 -12.07
C ALA A 391 -1.18 9.89 -11.17
N GLU A 392 -2.19 9.24 -11.75
CA GLU A 392 -3.24 8.50 -11.01
C GLU A 392 -3.11 6.98 -11.21
N GLY A 393 -1.96 6.42 -10.83
CA GLY A 393 -1.65 4.99 -11.03
C GLY A 393 -2.67 4.05 -10.38
N SER A 394 -3.06 4.30 -9.13
CA SER A 394 -4.00 3.41 -8.42
C SER A 394 -5.41 3.45 -9.01
N SER A 395 -5.91 4.64 -9.34
CA SER A 395 -7.23 4.79 -9.99
C SER A 395 -7.25 4.14 -11.38
N ARG A 396 -6.23 4.40 -12.20
CA ARG A 396 -6.08 3.73 -13.52
C ARG A 396 -5.99 2.21 -13.36
N GLY A 397 -5.22 1.70 -12.40
CA GLY A 397 -5.08 0.27 -12.17
C GLY A 397 -6.40 -0.41 -11.81
N ALA A 398 -7.21 0.21 -10.95
CA ALA A 398 -8.54 -0.30 -10.65
C ALA A 398 -9.45 -0.35 -11.89
N ALA A 399 -9.36 0.66 -12.77
CA ALA A 399 -10.06 0.65 -14.05
C ALA A 399 -9.56 -0.46 -14.98
N VAL A 400 -8.24 -0.63 -15.13
CA VAL A 400 -7.63 -1.67 -15.98
C VAL A 400 -8.08 -3.06 -15.54
N VAL A 401 -7.98 -3.38 -14.24
CA VAL A 401 -8.37 -4.72 -13.74
C VAL A 401 -9.88 -4.96 -13.91
N ALA A 402 -10.71 -3.93 -13.70
CA ALA A 402 -12.15 -4.06 -13.94
C ALA A 402 -12.47 -4.26 -15.44
N LEU A 403 -11.75 -3.60 -16.35
CA LEU A 403 -11.88 -3.80 -17.80
C LEU A 403 -11.44 -5.21 -18.21
N GLU A 404 -10.31 -5.70 -17.70
CA GLU A 404 -9.83 -7.08 -17.90
C GLU A 404 -10.91 -8.11 -17.47
N ARG A 405 -11.53 -7.90 -16.30
CA ARG A 405 -12.62 -8.76 -15.80
C ARG A 405 -13.91 -8.69 -16.62
N LEU A 406 -14.11 -7.61 -17.39
CA LEU A 406 -15.19 -7.49 -18.38
C LEU A 406 -14.82 -8.04 -19.76
N GLY A 407 -13.62 -8.61 -19.92
CA GLY A 407 -13.12 -9.15 -21.19
C GLY A 407 -12.60 -8.09 -22.17
N VAL A 408 -12.25 -6.90 -21.67
CA VAL A 408 -11.60 -5.84 -22.44
C VAL A 408 -10.11 -5.86 -22.14
N GLU A 409 -9.27 -5.66 -23.14
CA GLU A 409 -7.81 -5.59 -23.00
C GLU A 409 -7.33 -4.14 -23.23
N PRO A 410 -7.16 -3.33 -22.17
CA PRO A 410 -6.64 -1.97 -22.31
C PRO A 410 -5.15 -2.01 -22.71
N PRO A 411 -4.64 -0.99 -23.41
CA PRO A 411 -3.21 -0.84 -23.63
C PRO A 411 -2.46 -0.68 -22.29
N ALA A 412 -1.28 -1.32 -22.20
CA ALA A 412 -0.42 -1.31 -21.00
C ALA A 412 -0.02 0.10 -20.56
#